data_AF-A0A1Y2EME8-F1
#
_entry.id   AF-A0A1Y2EME8-F1
#
_cell.length_a   1.000
_cell.length_b   1.000
_cell.length_c   1.000
_cell.angle_alpha   90.00
_cell.angle_beta   90.00
_cell.angle_gamma   90.00
#
_symmetry.space_group_name_H-M   'P 1'
#
loop_
_entity.id
_entity.type
_entity.pdbx_description
1 polymer ?
#
loop_
_entity_poly.entity_id
_entity_poly.type
_entity_poly.pdbx_seq_one_letter_code
_entity_poly.pdbx_strand_id
1 'polypeptide(L)'
;MSRTADEAGLDKDGEQSAPAPKLTLSSTYNASDADVELRSKDGVRFLVDRVHRANLLASSKMLAGMFETVPAPEVKVPIIHLAEDSAVLQQMLAYFYPKRLPRLKLGDMDEDVALIAAFDKYEVWRGIEAYSSAFYFKYGAHFFDRPVRYWPTLGNSFCAYAFARSFGIDDLHAGSKLALIESAEGTEDLEETLSSIYIGSLGAAVDVSSVALRLLAYIHNSRQTFAEGRIHFSSRLRGMITPKIGHVRSFGTRVRVSSRHQAWQRSSTKNTALC
;
A
#
# COMPACT_ATOMS: atom_id res chain seq x y z
N MET A 1 64.37 -31.39 32.88
CA MET A 1 63.15 -30.62 33.17
C MET A 1 63.00 -29.62 32.02
N SER A 2 62.57 -30.07 30.85
CA SER A 2 61.19 -30.32 30.41
C SER A 2 60.57 -29.08 29.78
N ARG A 3 60.35 -29.22 28.47
CA ARG A 3 59.70 -28.38 27.46
C ARG A 3 58.39 -27.75 27.96
N THR A 4 58.04 -26.58 27.42
CA THR A 4 56.77 -26.36 26.69
C THR A 4 56.81 -24.98 26.03
N ALA A 5 56.81 -24.99 24.69
CA ALA A 5 56.60 -23.83 23.83
C ALA A 5 55.16 -23.97 23.35
N ASP A 6 54.28 -23.05 23.77
CA ASP A 6 52.92 -22.99 23.27
C ASP A 6 52.88 -22.12 22.01
N GLU A 7 52.41 -22.75 20.94
CA GLU A 7 52.22 -22.20 19.62
C GLU A 7 51.09 -21.16 19.63
N ALA A 8 51.41 -19.95 19.19
CA ALA A 8 50.43 -18.96 18.79
C ALA A 8 49.79 -19.39 17.46
N GLY A 9 48.64 -20.05 17.55
CA GLY A 9 47.74 -20.30 16.43
C GLY A 9 47.21 -18.98 15.88
N LEU A 10 47.74 -18.56 14.74
CA LEU A 10 47.32 -17.38 14.00
C LEU A 10 46.20 -17.82 13.04
N ASP A 11 44.95 -17.76 13.49
CA ASP A 11 43.78 -18.04 12.66
C ASP A 11 43.69 -17.02 11.52
N LYS A 12 44.03 -17.50 10.31
CA LYS A 12 43.82 -16.79 9.05
C LYS A 12 42.39 -17.06 8.59
N ASP A 13 41.44 -16.32 9.15
CA ASP A 13 40.10 -16.22 8.60
C ASP A 13 40.20 -15.48 7.25
N GLY A 14 40.33 -16.27 6.18
CA GLY A 14 40.21 -15.78 4.83
C GLY A 14 38.78 -15.32 4.58
N GLU A 15 38.55 -14.02 4.72
CA GLU A 15 37.36 -13.34 4.17
C GLU A 15 37.29 -13.63 2.67
N GLN A 16 36.57 -14.70 2.32
CA GLN A 16 36.08 -14.94 0.97
C GLN A 16 35.12 -13.81 0.63
N SER A 17 35.68 -12.75 0.06
CA SER A 17 34.94 -11.63 -0.53
C SER A 17 33.92 -12.21 -1.50
N ALA A 18 32.64 -12.17 -1.12
CA ALA A 18 31.56 -12.64 -1.95
C ALA A 18 31.63 -11.92 -3.31
N PRO A 19 31.42 -12.63 -4.44
CA PRO A 19 31.50 -12.04 -5.76
C PRO A 19 30.56 -10.84 -5.85
N ALA A 20 31.11 -9.71 -6.31
CA ALA A 20 30.36 -8.46 -6.41
C ALA A 20 29.06 -8.68 -7.21
N PRO A 21 27.90 -8.26 -6.69
CA PRO A 21 26.62 -8.51 -7.33
C PRO A 21 26.58 -7.90 -8.72
N LYS A 22 26.13 -8.69 -9.70
CA LYS A 22 26.05 -8.27 -11.11
C LYS A 22 24.99 -7.18 -11.26
N LEU A 23 25.43 -5.95 -11.53
CA LEU A 23 24.54 -4.81 -11.72
C LEU A 23 23.66 -5.03 -12.97
N THR A 24 22.35 -5.04 -12.76
CA THR A 24 21.35 -5.23 -13.83
C THR A 24 20.66 -3.89 -14.13
N LEU A 25 20.37 -3.61 -15.40
CA LEU A 25 19.69 -2.38 -15.81
C LEU A 25 18.18 -2.63 -15.95
N SER A 26 17.35 -1.72 -15.44
CA SER A 26 15.89 -1.81 -15.62
C SER A 26 15.52 -1.74 -17.11
N SER A 27 14.63 -2.62 -17.57
CA SER A 27 14.16 -2.57 -18.96
C SER A 27 13.20 -1.40 -19.25
N THR A 28 12.58 -0.86 -18.21
CA THR A 28 11.56 0.20 -18.32
C THR A 28 12.15 1.59 -18.11
N TYR A 29 13.20 1.71 -17.29
CA TYR A 29 13.82 2.97 -16.89
C TYR A 29 15.33 2.93 -17.20
N ASN A 30 15.67 3.06 -18.48
CA ASN A 30 17.04 2.97 -19.02
C ASN A 30 17.38 4.12 -19.99
N ALA A 31 16.91 5.33 -19.69
CA ALA A 31 17.17 6.49 -20.54
C ALA A 31 18.69 6.74 -20.69
N SER A 32 19.17 6.91 -21.92
CA SER A 32 20.59 7.13 -22.21
C SER A 32 21.09 8.51 -21.76
N ASP A 33 20.19 9.47 -21.64
CA ASP A 33 20.37 10.85 -21.20
C ASP A 33 19.98 11.03 -19.73
N ALA A 34 19.99 9.96 -18.94
CA ALA A 34 19.65 10.02 -17.53
C ALA A 34 20.54 10.98 -16.73
N ASP A 35 19.88 11.89 -16.03
CA ASP A 35 20.49 12.88 -15.14
C ASP A 35 20.74 12.31 -13.73
N VAL A 36 20.08 11.21 -13.38
CA VAL A 36 20.26 10.53 -12.10
C VAL A 36 20.05 9.02 -12.23
N GLU A 37 20.81 8.26 -11.44
CA GLU A 37 20.66 6.82 -11.30
C GLU A 37 20.07 6.50 -9.94
N LEU A 38 18.90 5.87 -9.90
CA LEU A 38 18.40 5.25 -8.68
C LEU A 38 18.87 3.79 -8.65
N ARG A 39 19.40 3.35 -7.52
CA ARG A 39 19.86 1.97 -7.32
C ARG A 39 19.06 1.31 -6.22
N SER A 40 18.39 0.22 -6.55
CA SER A 40 17.69 -0.62 -5.57
C SER A 40 18.65 -1.39 -4.67
N LYS A 41 18.11 -1.95 -3.59
CA LYS A 41 18.84 -2.80 -2.65
C LYS A 41 19.45 -4.05 -3.31
N ASP A 42 18.76 -4.63 -4.28
CA ASP A 42 19.23 -5.78 -5.09
C ASP A 42 20.17 -5.38 -6.24
N GLY A 43 20.61 -4.11 -6.30
CA GLY A 43 21.64 -3.65 -7.24
C GLY A 43 21.14 -3.37 -8.66
N VAL A 44 19.82 -3.30 -8.88
CA VAL A 44 19.24 -2.90 -10.17
C VAL A 44 19.33 -1.39 -10.33
N ARG A 45 19.72 -0.96 -11.52
CA ARG A 45 19.91 0.45 -11.89
C ARG A 45 18.69 0.95 -12.65
N PHE A 46 18.14 2.07 -12.19
CA PHE A 46 17.05 2.80 -12.84
C PHE A 46 17.62 4.15 -13.30
N LEU A 47 17.79 4.30 -14.61
CA LEU A 47 18.31 5.52 -15.23
C LEU A 47 17.15 6.47 -15.52
N VAL A 48 17.15 7.61 -14.84
CA VAL A 48 16.07 8.58 -14.77
C VAL A 48 16.51 9.89 -15.45
N ASP A 49 15.84 10.25 -16.55
CA ASP A 49 16.07 11.51 -17.30
C ASP A 49 15.56 12.76 -16.56
N ARG A 50 15.92 13.96 -17.02
CA ARG A 50 15.48 15.28 -16.53
C ARG A 50 13.98 15.39 -16.36
N VAL A 51 13.23 14.96 -17.39
CA VAL A 51 11.77 14.98 -17.35
C VAL A 51 11.27 14.10 -16.21
N HIS A 52 11.95 12.98 -15.96
CA HIS A 52 11.62 12.09 -14.87
C HIS A 52 12.01 12.65 -13.50
N ARG A 53 13.17 13.32 -13.38
CA ARG A 53 13.56 14.02 -12.15
C ARG A 53 12.51 15.06 -11.74
N ALA A 54 12.05 15.88 -12.67
CA ALA A 54 11.00 16.88 -12.39
C ALA A 54 9.71 16.24 -11.84
N ASN A 55 9.29 15.10 -12.40
CA ASN A 55 8.12 14.36 -11.90
C ASN A 55 8.33 13.76 -10.51
N LEU A 56 9.52 13.22 -10.23
CA LEU A 56 9.90 12.71 -8.90
C LEU A 56 9.84 13.83 -7.86
N LEU A 57 10.44 14.98 -8.16
CA LEU A 57 10.44 16.17 -7.31
C LEU A 57 9.01 16.69 -7.06
N ALA A 58 8.17 16.69 -8.09
CA ALA A 58 6.80 17.18 -7.98
C ALA A 58 5.89 16.25 -7.16
N SER A 59 6.17 14.94 -7.14
CA SER A 59 5.29 13.96 -6.49
C SER A 59 5.74 13.55 -5.08
N SER A 60 7.00 13.79 -4.70
CA SER A 60 7.55 13.41 -3.39
C SER A 60 8.52 14.46 -2.86
N LYS A 61 8.20 15.02 -1.68
CA LYS A 61 9.09 15.96 -0.99
C LYS A 61 10.31 15.25 -0.40
N MET A 62 10.11 14.03 0.08
CA MET A 62 11.19 13.18 0.60
C MET A 62 12.27 12.94 -0.47
N LEU A 63 11.88 12.55 -1.70
CA LEU A 63 12.83 12.43 -2.80
C LEU A 63 13.46 13.77 -3.17
N ALA A 64 12.70 14.87 -3.14
CA ALA A 64 13.26 16.20 -3.38
C ALA A 64 14.42 16.55 -2.44
N GLY A 65 14.25 16.30 -1.14
CA GLY A 65 15.33 16.47 -0.17
C GLY A 65 16.54 15.58 -0.47
N MET A 66 16.33 14.33 -0.92
CA MET A 66 17.43 13.45 -1.33
C MET A 66 18.21 14.05 -2.52
N PHE A 67 17.52 14.59 -3.52
CA PHE A 67 18.18 15.20 -4.69
C PHE A 67 18.94 16.50 -4.38
N GLU A 68 18.58 17.23 -3.32
CA GLU A 68 19.30 18.45 -2.90
C GLU A 68 20.66 18.13 -2.27
N THR A 69 20.77 16.97 -1.61
CA THR A 69 22.03 16.51 -1.00
C THR A 69 23.03 15.96 -2.01
N VAL A 70 22.58 15.71 -3.24
CA VAL A 70 23.41 15.17 -4.31
C VAL A 70 24.21 16.31 -4.96
N PRO A 71 25.56 16.23 -4.99
CA PRO A 71 26.38 17.26 -5.61
C PRO A 71 26.05 17.43 -7.10
N ALA A 72 26.17 18.66 -7.60
CA ALA A 72 25.92 18.96 -9.01
C ALA A 72 26.80 18.09 -9.92
N PRO A 73 26.27 17.59 -11.05
CA PRO A 73 26.99 16.67 -11.91
C PRO A 73 28.10 17.40 -12.67
N GLU A 74 29.31 17.43 -12.12
CA GLU A 74 30.47 17.97 -12.86
C GLU A 74 31.05 16.94 -13.84
N VAL A 75 30.94 15.63 -13.56
CA VAL A 75 31.54 14.57 -14.41
C VAL A 75 30.75 13.24 -14.46
N LYS A 76 29.99 12.88 -13.43
CA LYS A 76 29.29 11.58 -13.35
C LYS A 76 27.83 11.74 -12.96
N VAL A 77 26.98 10.88 -13.52
CA VAL A 77 25.57 10.77 -13.15
C VAL A 77 25.50 10.41 -11.66
N PRO A 78 24.83 11.21 -10.83
CA PRO A 78 24.71 10.92 -9.41
C PRO A 78 23.93 9.63 -9.17
N ILE A 79 24.33 8.88 -8.14
CA ILE A 79 23.71 7.61 -7.76
C ILE A 79 23.02 7.78 -6.41
N ILE A 80 21.73 7.47 -6.36
CA ILE A 80 20.94 7.45 -5.12
C ILE A 80 20.62 5.99 -4.80
N HIS A 81 21.09 5.54 -3.65
CA HIS A 81 20.77 4.21 -3.14
C HIS A 81 19.43 4.23 -2.39
N LEU A 82 18.53 3.35 -2.80
CA LEU A 82 17.22 3.14 -2.19
C LEU A 82 17.21 1.80 -1.46
N ALA A 83 16.40 1.69 -0.41
CA ALA A 83 16.40 0.51 0.47
C ALA A 83 15.49 -0.62 -0.03
N GLU A 84 14.70 -0.32 -1.05
CA GLU A 84 13.66 -1.17 -1.61
C GLU A 84 14.23 -2.00 -2.76
N ASP A 85 13.65 -3.18 -2.95
CA ASP A 85 14.02 -4.06 -4.04
C ASP A 85 13.48 -3.53 -5.37
N SER A 86 14.08 -3.99 -6.47
CA SER A 86 13.75 -3.51 -7.81
C SER A 86 12.28 -3.68 -8.19
N ALA A 87 11.64 -4.77 -7.75
CA ALA A 87 10.22 -5.04 -7.98
C ALA A 87 9.31 -3.96 -7.38
N VAL A 88 9.58 -3.56 -6.13
CA VAL A 88 8.84 -2.52 -5.41
C VAL A 88 9.07 -1.17 -6.09
N LEU A 89 10.33 -0.83 -6.38
CA LEU A 89 10.67 0.44 -7.04
C LEU A 89 10.03 0.54 -8.43
N GLN A 90 10.01 -0.53 -9.22
CA GLN A 90 9.44 -0.50 -10.56
C GLN A 90 7.95 -0.18 -10.55
N GLN A 91 7.21 -0.76 -9.59
CA GLN A 91 5.79 -0.47 -9.38
C GLN A 91 5.60 0.95 -8.84
N MET A 92 6.37 1.33 -7.81
CA MET A 92 6.29 2.64 -7.19
C MET A 92 6.58 3.77 -8.18
N LEU A 93 7.64 3.62 -8.98
CA LEU A 93 8.05 4.58 -10.01
C LEU A 93 6.92 4.86 -11.01
N ALA A 94 6.06 3.89 -11.32
CA ALA A 94 4.95 4.10 -12.23
C ALA A 94 3.99 5.22 -11.78
N TYR A 95 3.84 5.42 -10.46
CA TYR A 95 2.91 6.39 -9.86
C TYR A 95 3.41 7.84 -9.92
N PHE A 96 4.70 8.04 -10.13
CA PHE A 96 5.31 9.37 -10.30
C PHE A 96 5.02 9.98 -11.66
N TYR A 97 4.70 9.15 -12.65
CA TYR A 97 4.53 9.63 -14.02
C TYR A 97 3.06 9.97 -14.31
N PRO A 98 2.80 11.04 -15.08
CA PRO A 98 1.46 11.42 -15.53
C PRO A 98 0.99 10.47 -16.65
N LYS A 99 0.86 9.18 -16.33
CA LYS A 99 0.32 8.15 -17.21
C LYS A 99 -0.93 7.54 -16.59
N ARG A 100 -1.80 7.00 -17.45
CA ARG A 100 -2.93 6.21 -16.97
C ARG A 100 -2.38 4.94 -16.32
N LEU A 101 -2.60 4.82 -15.01
CA LEU A 101 -2.20 3.64 -14.28
C LEU A 101 -3.20 2.51 -14.53
N PRO A 102 -2.72 1.26 -14.66
CA PRO A 102 -3.61 0.12 -14.59
C PRO A 102 -4.28 0.09 -13.22
N ARG A 103 -5.44 -0.57 -13.15
CA ARG A 103 -6.09 -0.80 -11.87
C ARG A 103 -5.17 -1.63 -10.98
N LEU A 104 -4.84 -1.11 -9.80
CA LEU A 104 -4.08 -1.85 -8.78
C LEU A 104 -4.83 -3.15 -8.45
N LYS A 105 -4.12 -4.27 -8.53
CA LYS A 105 -4.61 -5.57 -8.12
C LYS A 105 -3.82 -5.96 -6.88
N LEU A 106 -4.53 -6.25 -5.79
CA LEU A 106 -3.92 -6.77 -4.57
C LEU A 106 -3.35 -8.15 -4.88
N GLY A 107 -2.05 -8.28 -4.70
CA GLY A 107 -1.25 -9.44 -5.05
C GLY A 107 -1.00 -10.33 -3.84
N ASP A 108 0.26 -10.70 -3.68
CA ASP A 108 0.76 -11.32 -2.46
C ASP A 108 0.87 -10.28 -1.35
N MET A 109 0.59 -10.69 -0.11
CA MET A 109 0.54 -9.77 1.03
C MET A 109 1.91 -9.14 1.31
N ASP A 110 3.00 -9.90 1.19
CA ASP A 110 4.34 -9.39 1.51
C ASP A 110 4.77 -8.34 0.47
N GLU A 111 4.44 -8.59 -0.80
CA GLU A 111 4.65 -7.63 -1.89
C GLU A 111 3.81 -6.35 -1.71
N ASP A 112 2.52 -6.52 -1.38
CA ASP A 112 1.60 -5.41 -1.17
C ASP A 112 2.03 -4.54 0.02
N VAL A 113 2.41 -5.15 1.14
CA VAL A 113 2.90 -4.46 2.35
C VAL A 113 4.19 -3.70 2.05
N ALA A 114 5.15 -4.32 1.35
CA ALA A 114 6.40 -3.67 0.97
C ALA A 114 6.16 -2.45 0.08
N LEU A 115 5.20 -2.54 -0.86
CA LEU A 115 4.86 -1.43 -1.73
C LEU A 115 4.10 -0.31 -1.00
N ILE A 116 3.19 -0.64 -0.09
CA ILE A 116 2.52 0.36 0.77
C ILE A 116 3.54 1.10 1.63
N ALA A 117 4.48 0.37 2.25
CA ALA A 117 5.52 0.95 3.08
C ALA A 117 6.42 1.89 2.26
N ALA A 118 6.74 1.53 1.02
CA ALA A 118 7.47 2.40 0.11
C ALA A 118 6.66 3.66 -0.25
N PHE A 119 5.36 3.52 -0.57
CA PHE A 119 4.51 4.69 -0.84
C PHE A 119 4.42 5.65 0.34
N ASP A 120 4.29 5.14 1.56
CA ASP A 120 4.27 5.95 2.77
C ASP A 120 5.62 6.65 2.99
N LYS A 121 6.73 5.89 2.94
CA LYS A 121 8.10 6.39 3.13
C LYS A 121 8.47 7.50 2.14
N TYR A 122 8.07 7.35 0.88
CA TYR A 122 8.34 8.34 -0.18
C TYR A 122 7.17 9.32 -0.37
N GLU A 123 6.16 9.32 0.50
CA GLU A 123 5.01 10.24 0.47
C GLU A 123 4.25 10.25 -0.87
N VAL A 124 4.12 9.09 -1.52
CA VAL A 124 3.47 8.93 -2.82
C VAL A 124 1.97 8.72 -2.65
N TRP A 125 1.24 9.81 -2.39
CA TRP A 125 -0.19 9.75 -2.06
C TRP A 125 -1.07 9.05 -3.09
N ARG A 126 -0.76 9.18 -4.38
CA ARG A 126 -1.51 8.49 -5.46
C ARG A 126 -1.45 6.96 -5.30
N GLY A 127 -0.36 6.43 -4.75
CA GLY A 127 -0.19 5.02 -4.44
C GLY A 127 -1.11 4.58 -3.31
N ILE A 128 -1.13 5.37 -2.22
CA ILE A 128 -2.01 5.14 -1.06
C ILE A 128 -3.50 5.20 -1.46
N GLU A 129 -3.90 6.16 -2.29
CA GLU A 129 -5.27 6.25 -2.82
C GLU A 129 -5.65 5.03 -3.68
N ALA A 130 -4.72 4.52 -4.48
CA ALA A 130 -4.94 3.32 -5.28
C ALA A 130 -5.12 2.08 -4.41
N TYR A 131 -4.31 1.93 -3.35
CA TYR A 131 -4.48 0.87 -2.36
C TYR A 131 -5.80 1.01 -1.61
N SER A 132 -6.15 2.21 -1.14
CA SER A 132 -7.44 2.49 -0.53
C SER A 132 -8.59 2.04 -1.44
N SER A 133 -8.56 2.44 -2.71
CA SER A 133 -9.58 2.04 -3.69
C SER A 133 -9.64 0.52 -3.92
N ALA A 134 -8.49 -0.15 -3.97
CA ALA A 134 -8.42 -1.60 -4.11
C ALA A 134 -8.94 -2.32 -2.86
N PHE A 135 -8.61 -1.83 -1.67
CA PHE A 135 -9.11 -2.32 -0.40
C PHE A 135 -10.62 -2.08 -0.27
N TYR A 136 -11.14 -0.90 -0.58
CA TYR A 136 -12.58 -0.65 -0.61
C TYR A 136 -13.31 -1.60 -1.54
N PHE A 137 -12.75 -1.80 -2.74
CA PHE A 137 -13.34 -2.74 -3.67
C PHE A 137 -13.32 -4.15 -3.13
N LYS A 138 -12.27 -4.60 -2.42
CA LYS A 138 -12.16 -6.00 -1.98
C LYS A 138 -12.84 -6.27 -0.62
N TYR A 139 -12.78 -5.34 0.32
CA TYR A 139 -13.16 -5.49 1.74
C TYR A 139 -14.21 -4.45 2.22
N GLY A 140 -14.72 -3.59 1.34
CA GLY A 140 -15.80 -2.67 1.68
C GLY A 140 -17.12 -3.39 2.02
N ALA A 141 -18.14 -2.64 2.42
CA ALA A 141 -19.43 -3.19 2.91
C ALA A 141 -20.08 -4.24 1.99
N HIS A 142 -19.81 -4.17 0.68
CA HIS A 142 -20.31 -5.11 -0.32
C HIS A 142 -19.62 -6.49 -0.32
N PHE A 143 -18.62 -6.73 0.53
CA PHE A 143 -17.97 -8.04 0.54
C PHE A 143 -18.93 -9.16 1.00
N PHE A 144 -19.90 -8.83 1.86
CA PHE A 144 -20.96 -9.77 2.29
C PHE A 144 -21.90 -10.20 1.17
N ASP A 145 -21.98 -9.42 0.09
CA ASP A 145 -22.80 -9.76 -1.09
C ASP A 145 -22.14 -10.86 -1.95
N ARG A 146 -20.91 -11.26 -1.61
CA ARG A 146 -20.13 -12.25 -2.36
C ARG A 146 -20.28 -13.65 -1.78
N PRO A 147 -20.21 -14.69 -2.63
CA PRO A 147 -20.07 -16.06 -2.15
C PRO A 147 -18.86 -16.20 -1.21
N VAL A 148 -19.02 -17.00 -0.14
CA VAL A 148 -18.01 -17.20 0.92
C VAL A 148 -16.63 -17.59 0.38
N ARG A 149 -16.57 -18.37 -0.72
CA ARG A 149 -15.30 -18.74 -1.37
C ARG A 149 -14.47 -17.57 -1.91
N TYR A 150 -15.06 -16.37 -2.02
CA TYR A 150 -14.38 -15.15 -2.44
C TYR A 150 -14.19 -14.16 -1.29
N TRP A 151 -14.45 -14.60 -0.06
CA TRP A 151 -14.16 -13.80 1.11
C TRP A 151 -12.65 -13.65 1.27
N PRO A 152 -12.21 -12.53 1.83
CA PRO A 152 -10.80 -12.33 2.10
C PRO A 152 -10.26 -13.35 3.10
N THR A 153 -8.98 -13.68 2.98
CA THR A 153 -8.26 -14.46 3.98
C THR A 153 -8.03 -13.61 5.23
N LEU A 154 -7.72 -14.25 6.36
CA LEU A 154 -7.44 -13.55 7.62
C LEU A 154 -6.31 -12.52 7.46
N GLY A 155 -5.19 -12.89 6.84
CA GLY A 155 -4.06 -11.98 6.61
C GLY A 155 -4.42 -10.78 5.74
N ASN A 156 -5.19 -11.02 4.68
CA ASN A 156 -5.70 -9.97 3.80
C ASN A 156 -6.64 -9.00 4.51
N SER A 157 -7.55 -9.50 5.34
CA SER A 157 -8.45 -8.69 6.17
C SER A 157 -7.69 -7.90 7.22
N PHE A 158 -6.67 -8.50 7.84
CA PHE A 158 -5.83 -7.86 8.84
C PHE A 158 -4.97 -6.75 8.22
N CYS A 159 -4.37 -6.99 7.05
CA CYS A 159 -3.64 -5.98 6.29
C CYS A 159 -4.54 -4.78 5.93
N ALA A 160 -5.75 -5.04 5.41
CA ALA A 160 -6.72 -3.99 5.12
C ALA A 160 -7.12 -3.18 6.37
N TYR A 161 -7.29 -3.86 7.50
CA TYR A 161 -7.58 -3.23 8.79
C TYR A 161 -6.43 -2.34 9.27
N ALA A 162 -5.20 -2.86 9.21
CA ALA A 162 -4.00 -2.13 9.59
C ALA A 162 -3.77 -0.91 8.70
N PHE A 163 -3.91 -1.07 7.39
CA PHE A 163 -3.85 0.02 6.42
C PHE A 163 -4.89 1.10 6.74
N ALA A 164 -6.17 0.73 6.87
CA ALA A 164 -7.23 1.69 7.13
C ALA A 164 -7.02 2.48 8.43
N ARG A 165 -6.51 1.82 9.47
CA ARG A 165 -6.18 2.45 10.75
C ARG A 165 -4.96 3.39 10.64
N SER A 166 -3.90 2.96 9.94
CA SER A 166 -2.68 3.75 9.76
C SER A 166 -2.95 5.06 9.01
N PHE A 167 -3.85 5.04 8.02
CA PHE A 167 -4.16 6.18 7.19
C PHE A 167 -5.47 6.91 7.55
N GLY A 168 -6.14 6.52 8.66
CA GLY A 168 -7.35 7.19 9.14
C GLY A 168 -8.56 7.08 8.19
N ILE A 169 -8.76 5.93 7.56
CA ILE A 169 -9.81 5.69 6.58
C ILE A 169 -10.99 4.96 7.25
N ASP A 170 -11.90 5.72 7.85
CA ASP A 170 -12.94 5.20 8.75
C ASP A 170 -13.88 4.16 8.11
N ASP A 171 -14.40 4.41 6.89
CA ASP A 171 -15.34 3.47 6.27
C ASP A 171 -14.65 2.15 5.91
N LEU A 172 -13.38 2.22 5.46
CA LEU A 172 -12.60 1.02 5.20
C LEU A 172 -12.25 0.30 6.49
N HIS A 173 -11.94 1.03 7.57
CA HIS A 173 -11.65 0.46 8.88
C HIS A 173 -12.86 -0.33 9.43
N ALA A 174 -14.07 0.20 9.29
CA ALA A 174 -15.28 -0.53 9.67
C ALA A 174 -15.50 -1.80 8.84
N GLY A 175 -15.37 -1.71 7.50
CA GLY A 175 -15.55 -2.85 6.60
C GLY A 175 -14.50 -3.95 6.80
N SER A 176 -13.22 -3.57 6.86
CA SER A 176 -12.10 -4.49 7.09
C SER A 176 -12.14 -5.12 8.47
N LYS A 177 -12.59 -4.40 9.51
CA LYS A 177 -12.80 -4.98 10.85
C LYS A 177 -13.85 -6.09 10.83
N LEU A 178 -14.96 -5.89 10.11
CA LEU A 178 -15.98 -6.93 9.96
C LEU A 178 -15.42 -8.12 9.17
N ALA A 179 -14.73 -7.88 8.06
CA ALA A 179 -14.05 -8.94 7.31
C ALA A 179 -13.05 -9.73 8.17
N LEU A 180 -12.31 -9.05 9.04
CA LEU A 180 -11.35 -9.64 9.96
C LEU A 180 -12.03 -10.57 10.98
N ILE A 181 -13.15 -10.12 11.57
CA ILE A 181 -13.95 -10.94 12.50
C ILE A 181 -14.45 -12.21 11.81
N GLU A 182 -15.07 -12.08 10.63
CA GLU A 182 -15.59 -13.22 9.87
C GLU A 182 -14.50 -14.21 9.47
N SER A 183 -13.33 -13.70 9.07
CA SER A 183 -12.18 -14.54 8.69
C SER A 183 -11.58 -15.28 9.89
N ALA A 184 -11.68 -14.71 11.10
CA ALA A 184 -11.12 -15.26 12.31
C ALA A 184 -11.94 -16.44 12.87
N GLU A 185 -13.25 -16.52 12.61
CA GLU A 185 -14.11 -17.59 13.15
C GLU A 185 -13.71 -19.00 12.70
N GLY A 186 -13.02 -19.12 11.56
CA GLY A 186 -12.53 -20.39 11.02
C GLY A 186 -11.07 -20.72 11.35
N THR A 187 -10.39 -19.91 12.15
CA THR A 187 -8.95 -20.09 12.44
C THR A 187 -8.77 -20.71 13.83
N GLU A 188 -8.13 -21.88 13.90
CA GLU A 188 -7.93 -22.59 15.18
C GLU A 188 -6.85 -21.92 16.05
N ASP A 189 -5.79 -21.38 15.43
CA ASP A 189 -4.72 -20.65 16.13
C ASP A 189 -4.61 -19.20 15.61
N LEU A 190 -5.48 -18.34 16.16
CA LEU A 190 -5.57 -16.94 15.76
C LEU A 190 -4.32 -16.15 16.14
N GLU A 191 -3.72 -16.45 17.29
CA GLU A 191 -2.56 -15.71 17.78
C GLU A 191 -1.30 -16.06 17.00
N GLU A 192 -1.07 -17.35 16.73
CA GLU A 192 0.03 -17.80 15.85
C GLU A 192 -0.14 -17.18 14.46
N THR A 193 -1.35 -17.23 13.90
CA THR A 193 -1.61 -16.69 12.56
C THR A 193 -1.39 -15.18 12.52
N LEU A 194 -1.91 -14.42 13.49
CA LEU A 194 -1.71 -12.96 13.55
C LEU A 194 -0.25 -12.58 13.77
N SER A 195 0.49 -13.36 14.56
CA SER A 195 1.91 -13.13 14.83
C SER A 195 2.80 -13.47 13.63
N SER A 196 2.36 -14.40 12.77
CA SER A 196 3.07 -14.76 11.54
C SER A 196 2.96 -13.70 10.43
N ILE A 197 1.96 -12.81 10.50
CA ILE A 197 1.70 -11.81 9.47
C ILE A 197 2.69 -10.65 9.62
N TYR A 198 3.60 -10.53 8.66
CA TYR A 198 4.51 -9.40 8.58
C TYR A 198 3.80 -8.17 7.98
N ILE A 199 3.58 -7.15 8.81
CA ILE A 199 2.99 -5.86 8.38
C ILE A 199 4.00 -4.72 8.31
N GLY A 200 5.28 -4.99 8.55
CA GLY A 200 6.35 -3.99 8.47
C GLY A 200 6.05 -2.71 9.26
N SER A 201 6.21 -1.55 8.63
CA SER A 201 5.95 -0.25 9.25
C SER A 201 4.47 0.00 9.58
N LEU A 202 3.52 -0.64 8.88
CA LEU A 202 2.09 -0.54 9.19
C LEU A 202 1.78 -1.08 10.59
N GLY A 203 2.59 -2.03 11.08
CA GLY A 203 2.44 -2.59 12.41
C GLY A 203 2.71 -1.63 13.55
N ALA A 204 3.49 -0.57 13.33
CA ALA A 204 3.69 0.44 14.37
C ALA A 204 2.37 1.13 14.76
N ALA A 205 1.39 1.19 13.86
CA ALA A 205 0.08 1.78 14.11
C ALA A 205 -0.93 0.80 14.75
N VAL A 206 -0.61 -0.50 14.81
CA VAL A 206 -1.53 -1.57 15.21
C VAL A 206 -0.94 -2.41 16.32
N ASP A 207 -1.56 -2.31 17.50
CA ASP A 207 -1.29 -3.24 18.60
C ASP A 207 -1.89 -4.62 18.28
N VAL A 208 -1.06 -5.50 17.72
CA VAL A 208 -1.45 -6.86 17.27
C VAL A 208 -2.06 -7.66 18.42
N SER A 209 -1.46 -7.62 19.60
CA SER A 209 -1.95 -8.31 20.80
C SER A 209 -3.33 -7.79 21.22
N SER A 210 -3.54 -6.47 21.17
CA SER A 210 -4.85 -5.87 21.44
C SER A 210 -5.89 -6.26 20.40
N VAL A 211 -5.52 -6.35 19.12
CA VAL A 211 -6.43 -6.84 18.06
C VAL A 211 -6.78 -8.31 18.29
N ALA A 212 -5.79 -9.17 18.55
CA ALA A 212 -6.00 -10.59 18.82
C ALA A 212 -6.92 -10.80 20.03
N LEU A 213 -6.65 -10.14 21.16
CA LEU A 213 -7.48 -10.22 22.37
C LEU A 213 -8.93 -9.78 22.11
N ARG A 214 -9.13 -8.69 21.35
CA ARG A 214 -10.48 -8.22 21.00
C ARG A 214 -11.22 -9.19 20.11
N LEU A 215 -10.53 -9.82 19.16
CA LEU A 215 -11.11 -10.85 18.29
C LEU A 215 -11.48 -12.09 19.09
N LEU A 216 -10.58 -12.59 19.94
CA LEU A 216 -10.85 -13.75 20.81
C LEU A 216 -12.03 -13.48 21.75
N ALA A 217 -12.07 -12.31 22.40
CA ALA A 217 -13.17 -11.92 23.27
C ALA A 217 -14.51 -11.85 22.49
N TYR A 218 -14.48 -11.35 21.26
CA TYR A 218 -15.66 -11.29 20.39
C TYR A 218 -16.15 -12.69 20.01
N ILE A 219 -15.25 -13.57 19.57
CA ILE A 219 -15.58 -14.94 19.17
C ILE A 219 -16.13 -15.72 20.37
N HIS A 220 -15.51 -15.57 21.54
CA HIS A 220 -15.96 -16.22 22.78
C HIS A 220 -17.38 -15.79 23.17
N ASN A 221 -17.66 -14.48 23.19
CA ASN A 221 -18.99 -13.96 23.51
C ASN A 221 -20.04 -14.41 22.48
N SER A 222 -19.68 -14.40 21.20
CA SER A 222 -20.58 -14.87 20.13
C SER A 222 -20.94 -16.34 20.32
N ARG A 223 -19.98 -17.22 20.63
CA ARG A 223 -20.22 -18.65 20.91
C ARG A 223 -21.11 -18.87 22.14
N GLN A 224 -20.94 -18.09 23.20
CA GLN A 224 -21.83 -18.18 24.37
C GLN A 224 -23.28 -17.86 24.01
N THR A 225 -23.50 -16.81 23.20
CA THR A 225 -24.88 -16.46 22.77
C THR A 225 -25.54 -17.54 21.91
N PHE A 226 -24.77 -18.29 21.11
CA PHE A 226 -25.28 -19.46 20.38
C PHE A 226 -25.68 -20.60 21.30
N ALA A 227 -24.84 -20.91 22.30
CA ALA A 227 -25.12 -21.98 23.25
C ALA A 227 -26.41 -21.74 24.05
N GLU A 228 -26.75 -20.47 24.29
CA GLU A 228 -28.00 -20.07 24.94
C GLU A 228 -29.25 -20.15 24.04
N GLY A 229 -29.12 -20.60 22.78
CA GLY A 229 -30.25 -20.72 21.85
C GLY A 229 -30.81 -19.36 21.38
N ARG A 230 -30.06 -18.27 21.56
CA ARG A 230 -30.46 -16.91 21.21
C ARG A 230 -29.80 -16.48 19.89
N ILE A 231 -30.48 -16.76 18.77
CA ILE A 231 -30.32 -16.13 17.42
C ILE A 231 -29.30 -16.80 16.45
N HIS A 232 -29.62 -16.83 15.15
CA HIS A 232 -28.73 -17.21 14.03
C HIS A 232 -27.80 -16.07 13.56
N PHE A 233 -26.48 -16.33 13.49
CA PHE A 233 -25.40 -15.34 13.26
C PHE A 233 -25.61 -14.43 12.03
N SER A 234 -25.85 -15.06 10.89
CA SER A 234 -25.91 -14.39 9.58
C SER A 234 -27.10 -13.44 9.40
N SER A 235 -28.11 -13.54 10.28
CA SER A 235 -29.26 -12.63 10.31
C SER A 235 -29.00 -11.35 11.12
N ARG A 236 -28.13 -11.41 12.14
CA ARG A 236 -27.88 -10.28 13.05
C ARG A 236 -26.91 -9.26 12.46
N LEU A 237 -25.84 -9.72 11.80
CA LEU A 237 -24.88 -8.84 11.13
C LEU A 237 -25.49 -8.09 9.94
N ARG A 238 -26.35 -8.76 9.15
CA ARG A 238 -27.12 -8.10 8.08
C ARG A 238 -27.98 -6.94 8.60
N GLY A 239 -28.55 -7.07 9.80
CA GLY A 239 -29.34 -6.01 10.43
C GLY A 239 -28.52 -4.86 11.04
N MET A 240 -27.24 -5.07 11.35
CA MET A 240 -26.35 -4.02 11.88
C MET A 240 -25.67 -3.20 10.78
N ILE A 241 -25.47 -3.78 9.59
CA ILE A 241 -24.70 -3.17 8.50
C ILE A 241 -25.58 -2.40 7.52
N THR A 242 -26.87 -2.73 7.41
CA THR A 242 -27.80 -1.80 6.76
C THR A 242 -27.84 -0.54 7.62
N PRO A 243 -27.30 0.63 7.20
CA PRO A 243 -27.66 1.86 7.85
C PRO A 243 -29.19 1.86 7.88
N LYS A 244 -29.79 2.27 9.00
CA LYS A 244 -31.17 2.74 8.95
C LYS A 244 -31.13 3.90 7.96
N ILE A 245 -31.32 3.61 6.69
CA ILE A 245 -31.75 4.56 5.68
C ILE A 245 -33.14 4.91 6.19
N GLY A 246 -33.17 5.85 7.14
CA GLY A 246 -34.41 6.50 7.51
C GLY A 246 -35.00 6.91 6.19
N HIS A 247 -36.22 6.46 5.91
CA HIS A 247 -36.96 6.83 4.73
C HIS A 247 -36.77 8.34 4.54
N VAL A 248 -35.89 8.72 3.61
CA VAL A 248 -35.84 10.05 3.08
C VAL A 248 -37.15 10.12 2.32
N ARG A 249 -38.18 10.63 3.00
CA ARG A 249 -39.39 11.10 2.32
C ARG A 249 -38.88 11.94 1.18
N SER A 250 -39.15 11.50 -0.04
CA SER A 250 -38.94 12.26 -1.24
C SER A 250 -39.71 13.57 -1.10
N PHE A 251 -39.08 14.60 -0.56
CA PHE A 251 -39.52 15.97 -0.76
C PHE A 251 -39.26 16.24 -2.24
N GLY A 252 -40.34 16.20 -3.02
CA GLY A 252 -40.34 16.64 -4.40
C GLY A 252 -40.02 18.12 -4.46
N THR A 253 -38.73 18.45 -4.43
CA THR A 253 -38.27 19.80 -4.73
C THR A 253 -38.32 19.96 -6.24
N ARG A 254 -39.42 20.56 -6.71
CA ARG A 254 -39.59 21.03 -8.08
C ARG A 254 -38.53 22.11 -8.33
N VAL A 255 -37.38 21.72 -8.86
CA VAL A 255 -36.36 22.68 -9.31
C VAL A 255 -36.90 23.39 -10.53
N ARG A 256 -37.39 24.64 -10.34
CA ARG A 256 -37.52 25.59 -11.44
C ARG A 256 -36.12 25.90 -11.94
N VAL A 257 -35.79 25.37 -13.10
CA VAL A 257 -34.62 25.81 -13.88
C VAL A 257 -34.85 27.28 -14.23
N SER A 258 -34.17 28.17 -13.52
CA SER A 258 -34.08 29.58 -13.88
C SER A 258 -33.17 29.71 -15.09
N SER A 259 -33.73 30.23 -16.18
CA SER A 259 -33.09 30.53 -17.45
C SER A 259 -32.07 31.67 -17.31
N ARG A 260 -30.86 31.35 -16.83
CA ARG A 260 -29.66 32.18 -16.97
C ARG A 260 -28.41 31.30 -17.00
N HIS A 261 -28.20 30.56 -18.08
CA HIS A 261 -26.88 30.02 -18.48
C HIS A 261 -26.91 29.65 -19.98
N GLN A 262 -27.19 30.65 -20.83
CA GLN A 262 -26.89 30.61 -22.26
C GLN A 262 -26.10 31.88 -22.61
N ALA A 263 -24.85 31.94 -22.13
CA ALA A 263 -23.91 32.99 -22.52
C ALA A 263 -22.47 32.54 -22.28
N TRP A 264 -22.09 31.34 -22.72
CA TRP A 264 -20.67 30.92 -22.72
C TRP A 264 -20.32 29.83 -23.75
N GLN A 265 -20.92 29.87 -24.94
CA GLN A 265 -20.52 29.01 -26.08
C GLN A 265 -20.52 29.75 -27.43
N ARG A 266 -20.22 31.05 -27.45
CA ARG A 266 -19.99 31.80 -28.70
C ARG A 266 -18.80 32.76 -28.58
N SER A 267 -17.57 32.24 -28.47
CA SER A 267 -16.36 33.04 -28.76
C SER A 267 -15.14 32.23 -29.20
N SER A 268 -15.31 31.08 -29.87
CA SER A 268 -14.16 30.27 -30.35
C SER A 268 -14.21 29.95 -31.85
N THR A 269 -14.80 30.84 -32.64
CA THR A 269 -14.66 30.79 -34.10
C THR A 269 -14.60 32.22 -34.62
N LYS A 270 -13.38 32.75 -34.72
CA LYS A 270 -12.93 33.84 -35.62
C LYS A 270 -11.49 34.21 -35.26
N ASN A 271 -10.53 33.51 -35.86
CA ASN A 271 -9.24 34.07 -36.26
C ASN A 271 -8.50 33.05 -37.12
N THR A 272 -8.89 33.00 -38.39
CA THR A 272 -8.06 32.44 -39.47
C THR A 272 -8.47 33.14 -40.75
N ALA A 273 -7.92 34.32 -40.99
CA ALA A 273 -7.77 34.96 -42.29
C ALA A 273 -7.12 36.33 -42.07
N LEU A 274 -5.84 36.46 -42.42
CA LEU A 274 -5.24 37.59 -43.13
C LEU A 274 -3.72 37.37 -43.20
N CYS A 275 -3.22 37.32 -44.44
CA CYS A 275 -1.87 37.57 -44.94
C CYS A 275 -0.66 36.95 -44.21
#